data_AF-A0A6G7P680-F1
#
_entry.id   AF-A0A6G7P680-F1
#
_cell.length_a   1.000
_cell.length_b   1.000
_cell.length_c   1.000
_cell.angle_alpha   90.00
_cell.angle_beta   90.00
_cell.angle_gamma   90.00
#
_symmetry.space_group_name_H-M   'P 1'
#
loop_
_entity.id
_entity.type
_entity.pdbx_description
1 polymer ?
#
loop_
_entity_poly.entity_id
_entity_poly.type
_entity_poly.pdbx_seq_one_letter_code
_entity_poly.pdbx_strand_id
1 'polypeptide(L)'
;MFASFSARSVCGRGAAGIAAATLVSGLTVATLTATAGRAAADETAGRAQGGATATIGGLKTYGPAVVHSDAGDQELSAGLFEMSVEGGGTLQTYCVDIHNPTQKDAKYHETPWSGTSLGANEDAGRIRWILQNSYPQVNDLAALARKAGVSGGLSEQDAAAGTQVAIWRYSDGVDVEAVDPQAEKLADYLQDSARDTTEPEASLTLDPPALSGRPGALLGPVTVNTNADSVRVTPPADAATSGVRVVGKDGKPVTAAQDGTQLFFDVPADAADGSTELTVQASTTVPVGRAFASESRSQTQILAGSSESTVSATATATWAEAGAVPALSAAENCAEGGVDITAVNTGDAPFTFELMGMEHTIAAGETRTVTVPLQEDQAYDFTITGPAGLEHRFTGVLDCRTQAAESEDTSVSTQTLTEPTPATAGAPTEDVNLAATGSSGTTPLIGGVAIGLVVIGGAALVLVRKRKAQD
;
A
#
# COMPACT_ATOMS: atom_id res chain seq x y z
N MET A 1 -59.09 -29.61 47.02
CA MET A 1 -58.45 -30.31 48.16
C MET A 1 -57.63 -29.27 48.91
N PHE A 2 -57.91 -29.15 50.22
CA PHE A 2 -57.24 -28.43 51.32
C PHE A 2 -56.16 -27.38 50.95
N ALA A 3 -56.40 -26.07 51.16
CA ALA A 3 -56.31 -25.32 52.45
C ALA A 3 -54.85 -25.26 52.97
N SER A 4 -54.28 -24.16 53.48
CA SER A 4 -54.74 -22.81 53.80
C SER A 4 -53.53 -22.08 54.44
N PHE A 5 -53.47 -20.74 54.26
CA PHE A 5 -53.07 -19.72 55.25
C PHE A 5 -51.62 -19.73 55.80
N SER A 6 -50.85 -18.66 55.52
CA SER A 6 -50.61 -17.50 56.43
C SER A 6 -49.44 -17.74 57.40
N ALA A 7 -48.71 -16.77 57.92
CA ALA A 7 -48.45 -15.36 57.67
C ALA A 7 -47.31 -14.98 58.63
N ARG A 8 -46.57 -13.92 58.27
CA ARG A 8 -46.05 -12.86 59.15
C ARG A 8 -45.17 -13.19 60.38
N SER A 9 -44.00 -12.55 60.33
CA SER A 9 -43.39 -11.75 61.42
C SER A 9 -42.68 -12.51 62.54
N VAL A 10 -41.45 -12.12 62.86
CA VAL A 10 -41.14 -11.17 63.96
C VAL A 10 -39.62 -11.09 64.16
N CYS A 11 -39.21 -9.83 64.37
CA CYS A 11 -38.01 -9.29 64.99
C CYS A 11 -37.23 -10.20 65.98
N GLY A 12 -35.90 -10.21 65.87
CA GLY A 12 -35.01 -10.81 66.86
C GLY A 12 -33.71 -10.04 66.99
N ARG A 13 -33.64 -9.19 68.02
CA ARG A 13 -32.46 -8.45 68.49
C ARG A 13 -31.33 -9.40 68.91
N GLY A 14 -30.08 -8.98 68.73
CA GLY A 14 -28.93 -9.60 69.38
C GLY A 14 -27.63 -8.84 69.10
N ALA A 15 -27.24 -7.99 70.03
CA ALA A 15 -26.03 -7.17 70.00
C ALA A 15 -24.79 -7.95 70.46
N ALA A 16 -23.64 -7.65 69.85
CA ALA A 16 -22.27 -7.63 70.40
C ALA A 16 -21.32 -7.48 69.19
N GLY A 17 -20.33 -6.59 69.14
CA GLY A 17 -19.77 -5.66 70.08
C GLY A 17 -18.45 -5.13 69.47
N ILE A 18 -17.84 -4.20 70.20
CA ILE A 18 -16.42 -3.82 70.13
C ILE A 18 -16.06 -2.79 69.04
N ALA A 19 -15.92 -1.56 69.52
CA ALA A 19 -15.12 -0.49 68.94
C ALA A 19 -13.61 -0.80 69.06
N ALA A 20 -12.81 -0.37 68.09
CA ALA A 20 -11.67 0.53 68.32
C ALA A 20 -10.88 0.84 67.04
N ALA A 21 -10.67 2.14 66.83
CA ALA A 21 -9.49 2.81 66.30
C ALA A 21 -8.94 2.40 64.92
N THR A 22 -9.22 3.22 63.91
CA THR A 22 -8.37 3.33 62.71
C THR A 22 -7.51 4.59 62.82
N LEU A 23 -6.19 4.35 62.78
CA LEU A 23 -5.12 5.33 62.70
C LEU A 23 -5.20 6.09 61.38
N VAL A 24 -5.07 7.42 61.48
CA VAL A 24 -4.80 8.31 60.35
C VAL A 24 -3.34 8.15 59.96
N SER A 25 -3.09 7.62 58.76
CA SER A 25 -1.82 7.75 58.05
C SER A 25 -2.15 8.18 56.62
N GLY A 26 -1.68 9.38 56.26
CA GLY A 26 -1.89 9.98 54.95
C GLY A 26 -1.27 9.16 53.83
N LEU A 27 -2.11 8.70 52.91
CA LEU A 27 -1.69 8.31 51.57
C LEU A 27 -1.82 9.54 50.68
N THR A 28 -0.70 10.09 50.24
CA THR A 28 -0.65 10.93 49.05
C THR A 28 -1.04 10.06 47.86
N VAL A 29 -2.27 10.18 47.38
CA VAL A 29 -2.67 9.63 46.08
C VAL A 29 -1.97 10.48 45.02
N ALA A 30 -0.82 10.00 44.54
CA ALA A 30 -0.28 10.47 43.27
C ALA A 30 -1.28 10.01 42.20
N THR A 31 -2.15 10.92 41.77
CA THR A 31 -2.92 10.76 40.54
C THR A 31 -1.92 10.72 39.39
N LEU A 32 -1.46 9.54 39.04
CA LEU A 32 -0.94 9.26 37.72
C LEU A 32 -2.11 9.47 36.77
N THR A 33 -2.19 10.66 36.18
CA THR A 33 -2.90 10.83 34.92
C THR A 33 -2.23 9.89 33.93
N ALA A 34 -2.76 8.68 33.82
CA ALA A 34 -2.57 7.88 32.62
C ALA A 34 -3.17 8.71 31.49
N THR A 35 -2.33 9.45 30.79
CA THR A 35 -2.63 9.87 29.43
C THR A 35 -2.86 8.56 28.69
N ALA A 36 -4.13 8.22 28.47
CA ALA A 36 -4.49 7.22 27.50
C ALA A 36 -3.87 7.72 26.19
N GLY A 37 -2.73 7.15 25.81
CA GLY A 37 -2.19 7.34 24.48
C GLY A 37 -3.32 6.92 23.55
N ARG A 38 -3.82 7.88 22.77
CA ARG A 38 -4.70 7.55 21.65
C ARG A 38 -3.92 6.52 20.83
N ALA A 39 -4.56 5.40 20.55
CA ALA A 39 -4.03 4.45 19.59
C ALA A 39 -3.69 5.25 18.33
N ALA A 40 -2.46 5.11 17.85
CA ALA A 40 -2.10 5.61 16.52
C ALA A 40 -3.15 5.07 15.55
N ALA A 41 -3.85 5.98 14.87
CA ALA A 41 -4.59 5.59 13.70
C ALA A 41 -3.61 4.96 12.71
N ASP A 42 -4.05 3.88 12.07
CA ASP A 42 -3.28 2.99 11.22
C ASP A 42 -2.45 3.75 10.15
N GLU A 43 -1.33 3.17 9.72
CA GLU A 43 -0.32 3.77 8.83
C GLU A 43 -0.82 4.11 7.40
N THR A 44 -2.12 4.01 7.15
CA THR A 44 -2.78 4.18 5.84
C THR A 44 -3.90 5.22 5.84
N ALA A 45 -4.17 5.90 6.97
CA ALA A 45 -5.27 6.86 7.11
C ALA A 45 -5.11 8.09 6.17
N GLY A 46 -5.76 8.03 5.01
CA GLY A 46 -5.90 9.15 4.08
C GLY A 46 -5.37 8.91 2.65
N ARG A 47 -4.78 7.76 2.33
CA ARG A 47 -4.50 7.46 0.91
C ARG A 47 -5.79 6.97 0.25
N ALA A 48 -6.12 7.48 -0.94
CA ALA A 48 -7.28 7.01 -1.70
C ALA A 48 -7.01 5.60 -2.27
N GLN A 49 -6.94 4.59 -1.39
CA GLN A 49 -6.67 3.21 -1.77
C GLN A 49 -7.98 2.45 -1.92
N GLY A 50 -8.22 1.96 -3.13
CA GLY A 50 -9.35 1.11 -3.46
C GLY A 50 -8.96 0.10 -4.52
N GLY A 51 -9.36 -1.15 -4.31
CA GLY A 51 -9.19 -2.24 -5.27
C GLY A 51 -8.41 -3.42 -4.69
N ALA A 52 -7.67 -4.12 -5.54
CA ALA A 52 -6.85 -5.24 -5.12
C ALA A 52 -5.51 -4.78 -4.52
N THR A 53 -5.08 -5.44 -3.44
CA THR A 53 -3.70 -5.40 -2.94
C THR A 53 -3.08 -6.78 -3.13
N ALA A 54 -1.89 -6.86 -3.70
CA ALA A 54 -1.25 -8.13 -4.03
C ALA A 54 0.25 -8.11 -3.77
N THR A 55 0.81 -9.28 -3.47
CA THR A 55 2.26 -9.47 -3.31
C THR A 55 2.82 -10.19 -4.54
N ILE A 56 3.90 -9.65 -5.12
CA ILE A 56 4.51 -10.24 -6.31
C ILE A 56 5.23 -11.56 -5.98
N GLY A 57 4.89 -12.62 -6.71
CA GLY A 57 5.55 -13.93 -6.61
C GLY A 57 6.69 -14.11 -7.61
N GLY A 58 6.77 -13.25 -8.63
CA GLY A 58 7.79 -13.26 -9.68
C GLY A 58 7.28 -13.81 -11.01
N LEU A 59 8.22 -13.96 -11.95
CA LEU A 59 7.97 -14.35 -13.32
C LEU A 59 7.63 -15.85 -13.42
N LYS A 60 6.49 -16.19 -14.05
CA LYS A 60 5.98 -17.57 -14.15
C LYS A 60 6.12 -18.17 -15.54
N THR A 61 5.70 -17.42 -16.55
CA THR A 61 5.70 -17.86 -17.95
C THR A 61 6.48 -16.84 -18.75
N TYR A 62 7.64 -17.22 -19.24
CA TYR A 62 8.57 -16.28 -19.87
C TYR A 62 9.51 -16.96 -20.86
N GLY A 63 10.08 -16.13 -21.72
CA GLY A 63 11.15 -16.46 -22.64
C GLY A 63 12.22 -15.35 -22.65
N PRO A 64 13.36 -15.58 -23.32
CA PRO A 64 14.41 -14.57 -23.41
C PRO A 64 14.07 -13.47 -24.43
N ALA A 65 14.46 -12.25 -24.12
CA ALA A 65 14.43 -11.08 -25.00
C ALA A 65 15.76 -10.33 -24.91
N VAL A 66 16.10 -9.56 -25.95
CA VAL A 66 17.31 -8.76 -26.03
C VAL A 66 16.94 -7.30 -26.24
N VAL A 67 17.45 -6.44 -25.37
CA VAL A 67 17.43 -4.98 -25.58
C VAL A 67 18.72 -4.58 -26.28
N HIS A 68 18.57 -3.81 -27.35
CA HIS A 68 19.67 -3.25 -28.12
C HIS A 68 19.93 -1.81 -27.68
N SER A 69 21.19 -1.50 -27.39
CA SER A 69 21.61 -0.15 -26.99
C SER A 69 23.01 0.18 -27.51
N ASP A 70 23.39 1.45 -27.47
CA ASP A 70 24.75 1.89 -27.81
C ASP A 70 25.82 1.28 -26.88
N ALA A 71 25.43 0.84 -25.68
CA ALA A 71 26.31 0.15 -24.72
C ALA A 71 26.47 -1.35 -25.01
N GLY A 72 25.68 -1.90 -25.95
CA GLY A 72 25.64 -3.30 -26.33
C GLY A 72 24.28 -3.95 -26.08
N ASP A 73 24.21 -5.23 -26.44
CA ASP A 73 23.03 -6.08 -26.28
C ASP A 73 22.92 -6.60 -24.85
N GLN A 74 21.73 -6.48 -24.26
CA GLN A 74 21.42 -7.03 -22.94
C GLN A 74 20.29 -8.05 -23.05
N GLU A 75 20.55 -9.29 -22.62
CA GLU A 75 19.51 -10.31 -22.51
C GLU A 75 18.75 -10.19 -21.18
N LEU A 76 17.43 -10.34 -21.23
CA LEU A 76 16.52 -10.31 -20.10
C LEU A 76 15.39 -11.33 -20.26
N SER A 77 14.68 -11.62 -19.18
CA SER A 77 13.51 -12.50 -19.21
C SER A 77 12.23 -11.69 -19.43
N ALA A 78 11.50 -12.01 -20.49
CA ALA A 78 10.26 -11.36 -20.89
C ALA A 78 9.07 -12.28 -20.66
N GLY A 79 8.06 -11.82 -19.90
CA GLY A 79 6.82 -12.57 -19.77
C GLY A 79 5.95 -12.17 -18.58
N LEU A 80 5.11 -13.13 -18.19
CA LEU A 80 4.01 -12.94 -17.27
C LEU A 80 4.42 -13.20 -15.83
N PHE A 81 4.17 -12.21 -14.98
CA PHE A 81 4.31 -12.29 -13.53
C PHE A 81 3.03 -12.81 -12.90
N GLU A 82 3.16 -13.41 -11.72
CA GLU A 82 2.03 -13.77 -10.88
C GLU A 82 2.12 -13.04 -9.54
N MET A 83 0.97 -12.54 -9.08
CA MET A 83 0.82 -11.94 -7.77
C MET A 83 -0.26 -12.66 -6.98
N SER A 84 -0.07 -12.75 -5.67
CA SER A 84 -1.06 -13.30 -4.73
C SER A 84 -1.82 -12.17 -4.07
N VAL A 85 -3.15 -12.16 -4.21
CA VAL A 85 -4.02 -11.11 -3.66
C VAL A 85 -4.25 -11.32 -2.16
N GLU A 86 -4.15 -10.24 -1.38
CA GLU A 86 -4.51 -10.27 0.03
C GLU A 86 -6.00 -10.60 0.20
N GLY A 87 -6.32 -11.59 1.02
CA GLY A 87 -7.70 -12.09 1.17
C GLY A 87 -8.11 -13.19 0.17
N GLY A 88 -7.33 -13.40 -0.89
CA GLY A 88 -7.47 -14.52 -1.81
C GLY A 88 -7.64 -14.10 -3.27
N GLY A 89 -7.21 -14.99 -4.18
CA GLY A 89 -7.15 -14.76 -5.62
C GLY A 89 -5.71 -14.57 -6.11
N THR A 90 -5.56 -14.54 -7.44
CA THR A 90 -4.29 -14.32 -8.12
C THR A 90 -4.45 -13.34 -9.26
N LEU A 91 -3.39 -12.57 -9.49
CA LEU A 91 -3.27 -11.65 -10.61
C LEU A 91 -2.12 -12.10 -11.51
N GLN A 92 -2.29 -11.87 -12.80
CA GLN A 92 -1.27 -12.04 -13.81
C GLN A 92 -0.95 -10.68 -14.42
N THR A 93 0.32 -10.28 -14.41
CA THR A 93 0.75 -8.94 -14.81
C THR A 93 1.93 -8.99 -15.76
N TYR A 94 2.09 -7.92 -16.54
CA TYR A 94 3.31 -7.62 -17.29
C TYR A 94 3.98 -6.38 -16.71
N CYS A 95 5.29 -6.26 -16.95
CA CYS A 95 6.13 -5.13 -16.61
C CYS A 95 5.90 -3.97 -17.58
N VAL A 96 5.94 -2.74 -17.09
CA VAL A 96 5.89 -1.51 -17.92
C VAL A 96 7.12 -0.61 -17.73
N ASP A 97 8.13 -1.07 -16.97
CA ASP A 97 9.43 -0.42 -16.88
C ASP A 97 10.53 -1.49 -17.01
N ILE A 98 11.14 -1.55 -18.19
CA ILE A 98 12.10 -2.62 -18.55
C ILE A 98 13.41 -2.53 -17.76
N HIS A 99 13.78 -1.34 -17.28
CA HIS A 99 15.07 -1.08 -16.66
C HIS A 99 15.00 -1.05 -15.13
N ASN A 100 13.80 -0.96 -14.57
CA ASN A 100 13.58 -1.04 -13.13
C ASN A 100 13.17 -2.46 -12.72
N PRO A 101 14.02 -3.26 -12.06
CA PRO A 101 13.66 -4.64 -11.72
C PRO A 101 12.59 -4.71 -10.63
N THR A 102 11.72 -5.73 -10.70
CA THR A 102 10.77 -6.01 -9.61
C THR A 102 11.50 -6.36 -8.32
N GLN A 103 11.07 -5.81 -7.19
CA GLN A 103 11.60 -6.17 -5.89
C GLN A 103 10.93 -7.43 -5.35
N LYS A 104 11.74 -8.28 -4.71
CA LYS A 104 11.27 -9.53 -4.14
C LYS A 104 10.21 -9.27 -3.06
N ASP A 105 9.10 -10.01 -3.15
CA ASP A 105 7.99 -9.97 -2.20
C ASP A 105 7.40 -8.56 -2.01
N ALA A 106 7.58 -7.67 -2.99
CA ALA A 106 7.02 -6.33 -2.98
C ALA A 106 5.49 -6.39 -2.99
N LYS A 107 4.89 -5.51 -2.19
CA LYS A 107 3.45 -5.28 -2.17
C LYS A 107 3.09 -4.24 -3.22
N TYR A 108 1.96 -4.50 -3.88
CA TYR A 108 1.39 -3.67 -4.91
C TYR A 108 -0.07 -3.38 -4.62
N HIS A 109 -0.51 -2.19 -5.02
CA HIS A 109 -1.89 -1.74 -4.89
C HIS A 109 -2.41 -1.33 -6.26
N GLU A 110 -3.67 -1.66 -6.53
CA GLU A 110 -4.37 -1.14 -7.71
C GLU A 110 -4.40 0.40 -7.66
N THR A 111 -4.00 1.04 -8.75
CA THR A 111 -3.86 2.50 -8.84
C THR A 111 -4.31 2.98 -10.23
N PRO A 112 -4.84 4.21 -10.38
CA PRO A 112 -5.09 4.78 -11.69
C PRO A 112 -3.80 5.00 -12.49
N TRP A 113 -3.89 5.05 -13.82
CA TRP A 113 -2.74 5.35 -14.68
C TRP A 113 -2.11 6.71 -14.34
N SER A 114 -2.92 7.70 -13.95
CA SER A 114 -2.43 9.03 -13.56
C SER A 114 -1.46 9.05 -12.37
N GLY A 115 -1.44 7.97 -11.57
CA GLY A 115 -0.52 7.78 -10.46
C GLY A 115 0.72 6.96 -10.81
N THR A 116 0.97 6.64 -12.08
CA THR A 116 2.14 5.89 -12.54
C THR A 116 2.71 6.45 -13.85
N SER A 117 3.81 5.86 -14.33
CA SER A 117 4.37 6.12 -15.65
C SER A 117 3.40 5.97 -16.83
N LEU A 118 2.31 5.22 -16.66
CA LEU A 118 1.28 5.07 -17.69
C LEU A 118 0.43 6.33 -17.89
N GLY A 119 0.32 7.20 -16.89
CA GLY A 119 -0.51 8.41 -16.95
C GLY A 119 0.01 9.47 -17.89
N ALA A 120 1.33 9.54 -18.06
CA ALA A 120 2.01 10.43 -19.02
C ALA A 120 2.29 9.76 -20.37
N ASN A 121 2.09 8.44 -20.47
CA ASN A 121 2.35 7.68 -21.69
C ASN A 121 1.15 7.74 -22.65
N GLU A 122 1.33 8.39 -23.80
CA GLU A 122 0.28 8.53 -24.83
C GLU A 122 -0.14 7.21 -25.47
N ASP A 123 0.68 6.17 -25.36
CA ASP A 123 0.43 4.82 -25.88
C ASP A 123 -0.10 3.84 -24.81
N ALA A 124 -0.40 4.29 -23.58
CA ALA A 124 -0.98 3.43 -22.52
C ALA A 124 -2.24 2.68 -22.99
N GLY A 125 -3.07 3.32 -23.82
CA GLY A 125 -4.24 2.69 -24.42
C GLY A 125 -3.92 1.57 -25.41
N ARG A 126 -2.78 1.64 -26.10
CA ARG A 126 -2.28 0.58 -26.99
C ARG A 126 -1.77 -0.61 -26.20
N ILE A 127 -1.10 -0.37 -25.07
CA ILE A 127 -0.68 -1.42 -24.13
C ILE A 127 -1.92 -2.18 -23.66
N ARG A 128 -2.98 -1.48 -23.24
CA ARG A 128 -4.24 -2.15 -22.87
C ARG A 128 -4.85 -2.95 -24.01
N TRP A 129 -4.81 -2.46 -25.24
CA TRP A 129 -5.28 -3.22 -26.40
C TRP A 129 -4.49 -4.53 -26.56
N ILE A 130 -3.17 -4.49 -26.40
CA ILE A 130 -2.30 -5.69 -26.45
C ILE A 130 -2.75 -6.69 -25.38
N LEU A 131 -2.94 -6.25 -24.14
CA LEU A 131 -3.37 -7.10 -23.03
C LEU A 131 -4.70 -7.82 -23.30
N GLN A 132 -5.65 -7.15 -23.96
CA GLN A 132 -6.95 -7.72 -24.33
C GLN A 132 -6.89 -8.66 -25.53
N ASN A 133 -5.89 -8.51 -26.40
CA ASN A 133 -5.81 -9.23 -27.68
C ASN A 133 -4.69 -10.27 -27.74
N SER A 134 -3.99 -10.49 -26.62
CA SER A 134 -2.91 -11.46 -26.49
C SER A 134 -3.04 -12.31 -25.23
N TYR A 135 -2.03 -13.15 -24.97
CA TYR A 135 -1.96 -14.02 -23.81
C TYR A 135 -1.82 -13.21 -22.50
N PRO A 136 -2.56 -13.54 -21.42
CA PRO A 136 -3.40 -14.72 -21.22
C PRO A 136 -4.90 -14.50 -21.53
N GLN A 137 -5.33 -13.33 -22.01
CA GLN A 137 -6.74 -13.11 -22.37
C GLN A 137 -7.14 -13.93 -23.60
N VAL A 138 -6.25 -14.06 -24.57
CA VAL A 138 -6.39 -14.92 -25.74
C VAL A 138 -5.55 -16.18 -25.55
N ASN A 139 -6.14 -17.19 -24.89
CA ASN A 139 -5.48 -18.48 -24.63
C ASN A 139 -5.62 -19.52 -25.75
N ASP A 140 -6.36 -19.22 -26.84
CA ASP A 140 -6.28 -20.03 -28.06
C ASP A 140 -5.02 -19.65 -28.84
N LEU A 141 -3.89 -20.22 -28.42
CA LEU A 141 -2.56 -19.94 -28.99
C LEU A 141 -2.48 -20.30 -30.48
N ALA A 142 -3.25 -21.28 -30.94
CA ALA A 142 -3.30 -21.62 -32.35
C ALA A 142 -4.01 -20.54 -33.17
N ALA A 143 -5.08 -19.94 -32.64
CA ALA A 143 -5.73 -18.79 -33.26
C ALA A 143 -4.85 -17.54 -33.22
N LEU A 144 -4.18 -17.28 -32.11
CA LEU A 144 -3.26 -16.15 -31.97
C LEU A 144 -2.09 -16.28 -32.95
N ALA A 145 -1.48 -17.47 -33.06
CA ALA A 145 -0.42 -17.76 -34.02
C ALA A 145 -0.86 -17.50 -35.47
N ARG A 146 -2.08 -17.90 -35.85
CA ARG A 146 -2.63 -17.63 -37.19
C ARG A 146 -2.79 -16.14 -37.46
N LYS A 147 -3.24 -15.35 -36.49
CA LYS A 147 -3.36 -13.89 -36.64
C LYS A 147 -2.00 -13.24 -36.83
N ALA A 148 -1.00 -13.68 -36.06
CA ALA A 148 0.38 -13.20 -36.13
C ALA A 148 1.20 -13.77 -37.32
N GLY A 149 0.61 -14.63 -38.17
CA GLY A 149 1.35 -15.23 -39.29
C GLY A 149 2.42 -16.25 -38.88
N VAL A 150 2.32 -16.80 -37.67
CA VAL A 150 3.27 -17.78 -37.12
C VAL A 150 2.92 -19.18 -37.61
N SER A 151 3.82 -19.80 -38.38
CA SER A 151 3.58 -21.11 -39.03
C SER A 151 3.84 -22.33 -38.13
N GLY A 152 4.60 -22.16 -37.03
CA GLY A 152 4.98 -23.25 -36.12
C GLY A 152 4.10 -23.37 -34.85
N GLY A 153 3.07 -22.53 -34.71
CA GLY A 153 2.29 -22.40 -33.47
C GLY A 153 2.92 -21.42 -32.48
N LEU A 154 2.34 -21.29 -31.29
CA LEU A 154 2.92 -20.53 -30.18
C LEU A 154 2.83 -21.41 -28.93
N SER A 155 3.91 -21.49 -28.17
CA SER A 155 3.86 -21.95 -26.78
C SER A 155 3.36 -20.83 -25.85
N GLU A 156 2.99 -21.16 -24.62
CA GLU A 156 2.65 -20.14 -23.61
C GLU A 156 3.85 -19.22 -23.32
N GLN A 157 5.07 -19.75 -23.38
CA GLN A 157 6.30 -18.97 -23.22
C GLN A 157 6.49 -17.99 -24.37
N ASP A 158 6.32 -18.44 -25.62
CA ASP A 158 6.44 -17.56 -26.80
C ASP A 158 5.38 -16.47 -26.76
N ALA A 159 4.15 -16.83 -26.37
CA ALA A 159 3.04 -15.89 -26.28
C ALA A 159 3.26 -14.86 -25.17
N ALA A 160 3.74 -15.28 -23.99
CA ALA A 160 4.05 -14.36 -22.90
C ALA A 160 5.23 -13.44 -23.25
N ALA A 161 6.32 -13.98 -23.80
CA ALA A 161 7.49 -13.21 -24.19
C ALA A 161 7.16 -12.19 -25.29
N GLY A 162 6.50 -12.62 -26.38
CA GLY A 162 6.10 -11.73 -27.47
C GLY A 162 5.12 -10.64 -27.03
N THR A 163 4.24 -10.96 -26.07
CA THR A 163 3.34 -9.95 -25.47
C THR A 163 4.11 -8.93 -24.65
N GLN A 164 5.04 -9.37 -23.78
CA GLN A 164 5.85 -8.47 -22.96
C GLN A 164 6.74 -7.57 -23.82
N VAL A 165 7.35 -8.10 -24.89
CA VAL A 165 8.16 -7.32 -25.83
C VAL A 165 7.31 -6.24 -26.52
N ALA A 166 6.11 -6.58 -27.01
CA ALA A 166 5.20 -5.59 -27.60
C ALA A 166 4.76 -4.50 -26.60
N ILE A 167 4.63 -4.85 -25.31
CA ILE A 167 4.34 -3.87 -24.26
C ILE A 167 5.53 -2.93 -24.08
N TRP A 168 6.76 -3.43 -23.93
CA TRP A 168 7.95 -2.61 -23.73
C TRP A 168 8.22 -1.63 -24.86
N ARG A 169 7.91 -2.02 -26.11
CA ARG A 169 8.00 -1.11 -27.26
C ARG A 169 7.07 0.12 -27.15
N TYR A 170 5.99 0.04 -26.37
CA TYR A 170 5.09 1.16 -26.10
C TYR A 170 5.28 1.79 -24.71
N SER A 171 5.67 1.03 -23.68
CA SER A 171 5.87 1.57 -22.33
C SER A 171 7.19 2.32 -22.19
N ASP A 172 8.26 1.80 -22.79
CA ASP A 172 9.63 2.28 -22.60
C ASP A 172 10.23 2.87 -23.88
N GLY A 173 9.61 2.64 -25.05
CA GLY A 173 10.12 3.11 -26.34
C GLY A 173 11.46 2.48 -26.76
N VAL A 174 11.85 1.37 -26.12
CA VAL A 174 13.15 0.72 -26.31
C VAL A 174 13.20 -0.17 -27.54
N ASP A 175 14.40 -0.31 -28.10
CA ASP A 175 14.70 -1.31 -29.13
C ASP A 175 14.88 -2.68 -28.47
N VAL A 176 13.84 -3.51 -28.58
CA VAL A 176 13.77 -4.82 -27.92
C VAL A 176 13.15 -5.86 -28.84
N GLU A 177 13.79 -7.03 -28.89
CA GLU A 177 13.38 -8.19 -29.68
C GLU A 177 13.24 -9.43 -28.79
N ALA A 178 12.24 -10.27 -29.07
CA ALA A 178 12.19 -11.60 -28.50
C ALA A 178 13.23 -12.49 -29.20
N VAL A 179 13.97 -13.30 -28.42
CA VAL A 179 14.98 -14.21 -29.00
C VAL A 179 14.33 -15.32 -29.83
N ASP A 180 13.12 -15.76 -29.43
CA ASP A 180 12.38 -16.74 -30.21
C ASP A 180 11.68 -16.08 -31.42
N PRO A 181 11.91 -16.54 -32.66
CA PRO A 181 11.33 -15.93 -33.86
C PRO A 181 9.80 -16.00 -33.95
N GLN A 182 9.15 -16.90 -33.22
CA GLN A 182 7.69 -17.02 -33.16
C GLN A 182 7.13 -16.00 -32.17
N ALA A 183 7.79 -15.82 -31.02
CA ALA A 183 7.48 -14.76 -30.06
C ALA A 183 7.67 -13.36 -30.70
N GLU A 184 8.74 -13.17 -31.47
CA GLU A 184 9.04 -11.91 -32.14
C GLU A 184 7.98 -11.53 -33.17
N LYS A 185 7.56 -12.49 -34.02
CA LYS A 185 6.45 -12.28 -34.94
C LYS A 185 5.12 -11.95 -34.26
N LEU A 186 4.90 -12.51 -33.07
CA LEU A 186 3.74 -12.12 -32.26
C LEU A 186 3.89 -10.68 -31.78
N ALA A 187 5.07 -10.29 -31.30
CA ALA A 187 5.34 -8.94 -30.85
C ALA A 187 5.09 -7.90 -31.96
N ASP A 188 5.64 -8.15 -33.16
CA ASP A 188 5.42 -7.31 -34.36
C ASP A 188 3.94 -7.17 -34.70
N TYR A 189 3.22 -8.29 -34.77
CA TYR A 189 1.78 -8.28 -35.05
C TYR A 189 1.00 -7.45 -34.02
N LEU A 190 1.33 -7.61 -32.73
CA LEU A 190 0.66 -6.89 -31.64
C LEU A 190 0.94 -5.40 -31.72
N GLN A 191 2.21 -5.02 -31.94
CA GLN A 191 2.61 -3.63 -32.07
C GLN A 191 1.90 -2.96 -33.26
N ASP A 192 1.94 -3.56 -34.44
CA ASP A 192 1.32 -3.05 -35.67
C ASP A 192 -0.20 -2.94 -35.57
N SER A 193 -0.83 -3.82 -34.80
CA SER A 193 -2.29 -3.90 -34.68
C SER A 193 -2.86 -3.03 -33.56
N ALA A 194 -2.03 -2.61 -32.61
CA ALA A 194 -2.48 -1.97 -31.39
C ALA A 194 -3.22 -0.66 -31.67
N ARG A 195 -4.31 -0.46 -30.91
CA ARG A 195 -5.17 0.72 -31.03
C ARG A 195 -5.30 1.36 -29.67
N ASP A 196 -5.51 2.67 -29.69
CA ASP A 196 -5.79 3.39 -28.47
C ASP A 196 -7.12 2.94 -27.84
N THR A 197 -7.11 2.79 -26.52
CA THR A 197 -8.25 2.41 -25.68
C THR A 197 -8.16 3.13 -24.34
N THR A 198 -9.30 3.36 -23.70
CA THR A 198 -9.33 4.08 -22.43
C THR A 198 -8.87 3.20 -21.27
N GLU A 199 -8.41 3.82 -20.18
CA GLU A 199 -8.22 3.15 -18.90
C GLU A 199 -9.52 2.45 -18.45
N PRO A 200 -9.46 1.22 -17.92
CA PRO A 200 -10.63 0.59 -17.31
C PRO A 200 -10.90 1.16 -15.92
N GLU A 201 -12.17 1.21 -15.51
CA GLU A 201 -12.54 1.62 -14.16
C GLU A 201 -11.95 0.69 -13.09
N ALA A 202 -11.73 1.23 -11.89
CA ALA A 202 -11.19 0.48 -10.76
C ALA A 202 -12.15 -0.62 -10.28
N SER A 203 -11.60 -1.69 -9.71
CA SER A 203 -12.40 -2.83 -9.22
C SER A 203 -13.32 -2.45 -8.05
N LEU A 204 -12.85 -1.58 -7.14
CA LEU A 204 -13.62 -1.06 -6.00
C LEU A 204 -13.00 0.25 -5.51
N THR A 205 -13.78 1.32 -5.40
CA THR A 205 -13.36 2.59 -4.78
C THR A 205 -14.49 3.20 -3.95
N LEU A 206 -14.10 4.10 -3.04
CA LEU A 206 -15.01 4.95 -2.26
C LEU A 206 -14.70 6.42 -2.55
N ASP A 207 -15.71 7.18 -2.96
CA ASP A 207 -15.56 8.59 -3.32
C ASP A 207 -16.60 9.50 -2.64
N PRO A 208 -16.20 10.55 -1.90
CA PRO A 208 -14.82 10.92 -1.60
C PRO A 208 -14.17 9.95 -0.58
N PRO A 209 -12.83 9.82 -0.58
CA PRO A 209 -12.11 8.93 0.35
C PRO A 209 -12.01 9.50 1.78
N ALA A 210 -12.29 10.78 1.96
CA ALA A 210 -12.24 11.44 3.26
C ALA A 210 -13.38 12.47 3.39
N LEU A 211 -14.06 12.44 4.52
CA LEU A 211 -15.19 13.33 4.84
C LEU A 211 -14.93 14.07 6.16
N SER A 212 -15.42 15.30 6.24
CA SER A 212 -15.49 16.04 7.50
C SER A 212 -16.92 16.52 7.78
N GLY A 213 -17.24 16.72 9.07
CA GLY A 213 -18.51 17.31 9.46
C GLY A 213 -18.70 17.53 10.95
N ARG A 214 -19.96 17.65 11.37
CA ARG A 214 -20.35 17.83 12.78
C ARG A 214 -21.08 16.60 13.32
N PRO A 215 -20.95 16.30 14.62
CA PRO A 215 -21.77 15.28 15.26
C PRO A 215 -23.27 15.62 15.15
N GLY A 216 -24.11 14.59 15.14
CA GLY A 216 -25.57 14.70 15.06
C GLY A 216 -26.14 14.88 13.65
N ALA A 217 -25.28 14.95 12.62
CA ALA A 217 -25.65 14.95 11.21
C ALA A 217 -25.13 13.69 10.50
N LEU A 218 -25.74 13.35 9.37
CA LEU A 218 -25.20 12.33 8.47
C LEU A 218 -24.04 12.91 7.66
N LEU A 219 -22.84 12.34 7.79
CA LEU A 219 -21.67 12.73 7.01
C LEU A 219 -21.61 11.91 5.73
N GLY A 220 -21.65 12.57 4.58
CA GLY A 220 -21.62 11.92 3.26
C GLY A 220 -22.40 12.69 2.19
N PRO A 221 -22.69 12.05 1.05
CA PRO A 221 -22.48 10.63 0.77
C PRO A 221 -21.02 10.26 0.48
N VAL A 222 -20.61 9.05 0.84
CA VAL A 222 -19.53 8.29 0.18
C VAL A 222 -20.18 7.36 -0.83
N THR A 223 -19.77 7.43 -2.10
CA THR A 223 -20.28 6.59 -3.18
C THR A 223 -19.38 5.37 -3.37
N VAL A 224 -19.98 4.19 -3.44
CA VAL A 224 -19.31 2.93 -3.78
C VAL A 224 -19.25 2.81 -5.29
N ASN A 225 -18.07 2.74 -5.89
CA ASN A 225 -17.91 2.42 -7.32
C ASN A 225 -17.24 1.05 -7.44
N THR A 226 -17.83 0.12 -8.18
CA THR A 226 -17.31 -1.25 -8.30
C THR A 226 -17.88 -2.00 -9.49
N ASN A 227 -17.14 -3.01 -9.97
CA ASN A 227 -17.66 -4.01 -10.91
C ASN A 227 -18.22 -5.27 -10.22
N ALA A 228 -18.19 -5.35 -8.88
CA ALA A 228 -18.71 -6.49 -8.13
C ALA A 228 -20.24 -6.47 -8.01
N ASP A 229 -20.86 -7.66 -8.01
CA ASP A 229 -22.31 -7.80 -7.83
C ASP A 229 -22.80 -7.31 -6.45
N SER A 230 -21.93 -7.39 -5.43
CA SER A 230 -22.23 -7.01 -4.06
C SER A 230 -20.95 -6.72 -3.27
N VAL A 231 -21.02 -5.70 -2.43
CA VAL A 231 -19.93 -5.22 -1.57
C VAL A 231 -20.38 -5.35 -0.12
N ARG A 232 -19.58 -6.02 0.71
CA ARG A 232 -19.77 -6.07 2.16
C ARG A 232 -19.33 -4.75 2.77
N VAL A 233 -20.20 -4.17 3.59
CA VAL A 233 -19.90 -2.98 4.39
C VAL A 233 -19.58 -3.42 5.82
N THR A 234 -18.35 -3.18 6.25
CA THR A 234 -17.90 -3.50 7.61
C THR A 234 -18.02 -2.25 8.47
N PRO A 235 -18.75 -2.29 9.60
CA PRO A 235 -18.80 -1.17 10.53
C PRO A 235 -17.41 -0.81 11.05
N PRO A 236 -17.16 0.46 11.42
CA PRO A 236 -15.89 0.86 12.01
C PRO A 236 -15.52 0.03 13.25
N ALA A 237 -14.22 -0.19 13.45
CA ALA A 237 -13.72 -1.03 14.55
C ALA A 237 -14.11 -0.49 15.94
N ASP A 238 -14.23 0.83 16.07
CA ASP A 238 -14.62 1.54 17.29
C ASP A 238 -16.14 1.78 17.40
N ALA A 239 -16.95 1.29 16.46
CA ALA A 239 -18.39 1.58 16.39
C ALA A 239 -19.15 1.25 17.68
N ALA A 240 -18.74 0.20 18.41
CA ALA A 240 -19.34 -0.16 19.69
C ALA A 240 -19.07 0.87 20.81
N THR A 241 -17.94 1.59 20.73
CA THR A 241 -17.51 2.60 21.70
C THR A 241 -17.87 4.02 21.29
N SER A 242 -17.78 4.36 20.00
CA SER A 242 -18.12 5.69 19.48
C SER A 242 -19.60 5.85 19.15
N GLY A 243 -20.33 4.74 18.98
CA GLY A 243 -21.75 4.76 18.61
C GLY A 243 -22.00 5.14 17.14
N VAL A 244 -20.94 5.33 16.35
CA VAL A 244 -21.01 5.67 14.93
C VAL A 244 -21.56 4.48 14.14
N ARG A 245 -22.47 4.76 13.21
CA ARG A 245 -23.05 3.74 12.30
C ARG A 245 -22.80 4.12 10.86
N VAL A 246 -22.76 3.10 9.99
CA VAL A 246 -22.77 3.29 8.54
C VAL A 246 -24.19 3.01 8.04
N VAL A 247 -24.80 4.02 7.43
CA VAL A 247 -26.21 4.02 7.06
C VAL A 247 -26.42 4.45 5.61
N GLY A 248 -27.59 4.16 5.07
CA GLY A 248 -28.05 4.71 3.80
C GLY A 248 -28.68 6.10 3.99
N LYS A 249 -29.08 6.72 2.88
CA LYS A 249 -29.76 8.03 2.87
C LYS A 249 -31.05 8.06 3.71
N ASP A 250 -31.68 6.92 3.92
CA ASP A 250 -32.87 6.77 4.75
C ASP A 250 -32.57 6.57 6.25
N GLY A 251 -31.30 6.65 6.65
CA GLY A 251 -30.83 6.48 8.03
C GLY A 251 -30.82 5.02 8.51
N LYS A 252 -31.10 4.04 7.64
CA LYS A 252 -31.04 2.63 8.02
C LYS A 252 -29.63 2.07 7.90
N PRO A 253 -29.20 1.17 8.81
CA PRO A 253 -27.90 0.50 8.70
C PRO A 253 -27.73 -0.22 7.37
N VAL A 254 -26.55 -0.09 6.76
CA VAL A 254 -26.18 -0.76 5.53
C VAL A 254 -25.04 -1.74 5.81
N THR A 255 -25.25 -3.00 5.48
CA THR A 255 -24.24 -4.07 5.62
C THR A 255 -23.82 -4.66 4.27
N ALA A 256 -24.53 -4.29 3.20
CA ALA A 256 -24.23 -4.65 1.83
C ALA A 256 -24.56 -3.49 0.89
N ALA A 257 -23.71 -3.26 -0.10
CA ALA A 257 -23.82 -2.21 -1.09
C ALA A 257 -23.64 -2.78 -2.50
N GLN A 258 -24.06 -2.01 -3.49
CA GLN A 258 -23.81 -2.24 -4.92
C GLN A 258 -23.14 -1.00 -5.51
N ASP A 259 -22.70 -1.10 -6.76
CA ASP A 259 -22.25 0.05 -7.52
C ASP A 259 -23.26 1.22 -7.47
N GLY A 260 -22.75 2.44 -7.26
CA GLY A 260 -23.54 3.66 -7.07
C GLY A 260 -24.22 3.81 -5.70
N THR A 261 -24.04 2.86 -4.78
CA THR A 261 -24.62 2.98 -3.43
C THR A 261 -24.00 4.15 -2.67
N GLN A 262 -24.85 4.98 -2.06
CA GLN A 262 -24.45 6.09 -1.21
C GLN A 262 -24.51 5.70 0.27
N LEU A 263 -23.35 5.71 0.90
CA LEU A 263 -23.14 5.44 2.33
C LEU A 263 -22.94 6.74 3.10
N PHE A 264 -23.36 6.76 4.36
CA PHE A 264 -23.22 7.90 5.25
C PHE A 264 -22.73 7.42 6.61
N PHE A 265 -21.88 8.23 7.26
CA PHE A 265 -21.56 8.05 8.68
C PHE A 265 -22.61 8.77 9.52
N ASP A 266 -23.30 8.03 10.36
CA ASP A 266 -24.26 8.53 11.34
C ASP A 266 -23.54 8.68 12.68
N VAL A 267 -23.11 9.92 12.97
CA VAL A 267 -22.33 10.27 14.15
C VAL A 267 -23.29 10.78 15.24
N PRO A 268 -23.31 10.19 16.45
CA PRO A 268 -24.15 10.67 17.56
C PRO A 268 -23.92 12.15 17.88
N ALA A 269 -24.97 12.87 18.27
CA ALA A 269 -24.88 14.30 18.58
C ALA A 269 -24.02 14.62 19.81
N ASP A 270 -23.87 13.67 20.72
CA ASP A 270 -23.04 13.74 21.92
C ASP A 270 -21.67 13.04 21.75
N ALA A 271 -21.32 12.64 20.52
CA ALA A 271 -20.00 12.07 20.23
C ALA A 271 -18.92 13.14 20.48
N ALA A 272 -17.89 12.75 21.24
CA ALA A 272 -16.69 13.57 21.36
C ALA A 272 -16.00 13.71 20.00
N ASP A 273 -15.28 14.83 19.79
CA ASP A 273 -14.48 15.06 18.60
C ASP A 273 -13.58 13.86 18.29
N GLY A 274 -13.58 13.43 17.03
CA GLY A 274 -12.93 12.19 16.66
C GLY A 274 -12.93 11.93 15.16
N SER A 275 -12.41 10.76 14.81
CA SER A 275 -12.36 10.24 13.46
C SER A 275 -12.63 8.75 13.47
N THR A 276 -13.11 8.23 12.34
CA THR A 276 -13.39 6.81 12.14
C THR A 276 -13.06 6.42 10.71
N GLU A 277 -12.89 5.12 10.48
CA GLU A 277 -12.71 4.55 9.15
C GLU A 277 -13.82 3.54 8.83
N LEU A 278 -14.34 3.61 7.60
CA LEU A 278 -15.16 2.59 6.99
C LEU A 278 -14.27 1.72 6.08
N THR A 279 -14.43 0.41 6.16
CA THR A 279 -13.88 -0.54 5.18
C THR A 279 -15.01 -1.24 4.44
N VAL A 280 -14.91 -1.29 3.12
CA VAL A 280 -15.77 -2.10 2.26
C VAL A 280 -14.95 -3.18 1.54
N GLN A 281 -15.55 -4.34 1.30
CA GLN A 281 -14.87 -5.48 0.67
C GLN A 281 -15.78 -6.23 -0.31
N ALA A 282 -15.22 -6.72 -1.40
CA ALA A 282 -15.93 -7.55 -2.36
C ALA A 282 -15.02 -8.65 -2.95
N SER A 283 -15.64 -9.60 -3.63
CA SER A 283 -14.94 -10.57 -4.49
C SER A 283 -15.34 -10.30 -5.93
N THR A 284 -14.36 -10.03 -6.80
CA THR A 284 -14.57 -9.70 -8.21
C THR A 284 -13.32 -9.99 -9.02
N THR A 285 -13.37 -9.87 -10.34
CA THR A 285 -12.18 -9.84 -11.18
C THR A 285 -11.68 -8.42 -11.33
N VAL A 286 -10.37 -8.22 -11.18
CA VAL A 286 -9.77 -6.90 -11.46
C VAL A 286 -9.77 -6.68 -12.98
N PRO A 287 -10.20 -5.51 -13.49
CA PRO A 287 -10.25 -5.26 -14.92
C PRO A 287 -8.87 -5.26 -15.61
N VAL A 288 -8.77 -5.92 -16.77
CA VAL A 288 -7.54 -5.96 -17.57
C VAL A 288 -7.12 -4.56 -18.03
N GLY A 289 -5.86 -4.21 -17.76
CA GLY A 289 -5.28 -2.89 -18.01
C GLY A 289 -5.17 -1.99 -16.77
N ARG A 290 -5.69 -2.41 -15.60
CA ARG A 290 -5.43 -1.67 -14.34
C ARG A 290 -3.94 -1.70 -13.99
N ALA A 291 -3.44 -0.58 -13.49
CA ALA A 291 -2.06 -0.46 -13.02
C ALA A 291 -1.94 -0.92 -11.56
N PHE A 292 -0.76 -1.43 -11.23
CA PHE A 292 -0.36 -1.85 -9.90
C PHE A 292 0.99 -1.20 -9.60
N ALA A 293 1.02 -0.35 -8.58
CA ALA A 293 2.23 0.33 -8.12
C ALA A 293 2.62 -0.14 -6.73
N SER A 294 3.93 -0.13 -6.45
CA SER A 294 4.47 -0.47 -5.15
C SER A 294 4.86 0.80 -4.39
N GLU A 295 4.77 0.78 -3.07
CA GLU A 295 5.36 1.82 -2.22
C GLU A 295 6.89 1.71 -2.11
N SER A 296 7.46 0.66 -2.72
CA SER A 296 8.90 0.50 -2.92
C SER A 296 9.29 0.93 -4.34
N ARG A 297 10.59 1.06 -4.61
CA ARG A 297 11.14 1.25 -5.97
C ARG A 297 11.04 -0.01 -6.82
N SER A 298 9.89 -0.65 -6.83
CA SER A 298 9.62 -1.83 -7.64
C SER A 298 8.78 -1.36 -8.82
N GLN A 299 9.22 -1.67 -10.04
CA GLN A 299 8.56 -1.20 -11.25
C GLN A 299 7.04 -1.41 -11.26
N THR A 300 6.34 -0.43 -11.83
CA THR A 300 4.92 -0.51 -12.13
C THR A 300 4.59 -1.77 -12.94
N GLN A 301 3.45 -2.38 -12.60
CA GLN A 301 2.91 -3.57 -13.25
C GLN A 301 1.55 -3.25 -13.87
N ILE A 302 1.23 -3.90 -14.99
CA ILE A 302 -0.09 -3.76 -15.64
C ILE A 302 -0.82 -5.09 -15.72
N LEU A 303 -2.10 -5.09 -15.33
CA LEU A 303 -2.89 -6.30 -15.21
C LEU A 303 -3.23 -6.92 -16.57
N ALA A 304 -2.83 -8.18 -16.75
CA ALA A 304 -3.11 -8.99 -17.93
C ALA A 304 -4.20 -10.05 -17.68
N GLY A 305 -4.42 -10.46 -16.43
CA GLY A 305 -5.44 -11.43 -16.07
C GLY A 305 -5.68 -11.47 -14.56
N SER A 306 -6.87 -11.90 -14.16
CA SER A 306 -7.27 -12.00 -12.75
C SER A 306 -8.15 -13.22 -12.56
N SER A 307 -7.92 -13.98 -11.49
CA SER A 307 -8.97 -14.84 -10.95
C SER A 307 -10.04 -13.99 -10.27
N GLU A 308 -11.08 -14.62 -9.73
CA GLU A 308 -11.87 -13.97 -8.68
C GLU A 308 -10.94 -13.65 -7.50
N SER A 309 -10.94 -12.40 -7.06
CA SER A 309 -9.98 -11.83 -6.13
C SER A 309 -10.69 -10.94 -5.11
N THR A 310 -10.19 -10.93 -3.88
CA THR A 310 -10.66 -9.99 -2.86
C THR A 310 -10.18 -8.57 -3.17
N VAL A 311 -11.10 -7.62 -3.11
CA VAL A 311 -10.83 -6.19 -3.28
C VAL A 311 -11.40 -5.43 -2.09
N SER A 312 -10.74 -4.35 -1.69
CA SER A 312 -11.14 -3.53 -0.56
C SER A 312 -10.97 -2.05 -0.85
N ALA A 313 -11.79 -1.22 -0.21
CA ALA A 313 -11.60 0.24 -0.20
C ALA A 313 -11.91 0.79 1.18
N THR A 314 -11.28 1.91 1.53
CA THR A 314 -11.51 2.62 2.79
C THR A 314 -11.99 4.05 2.54
N ALA A 315 -12.76 4.57 3.49
CA ALA A 315 -13.08 5.98 3.57
C ALA A 315 -13.03 6.43 5.03
N THR A 316 -12.49 7.62 5.26
CA THR A 316 -12.38 8.20 6.60
C THR A 316 -13.43 9.28 6.83
N ALA A 317 -13.88 9.42 8.07
CA ALA A 317 -14.73 10.53 8.47
C ALA A 317 -14.20 11.16 9.76
N THR A 318 -14.06 12.48 9.77
CA THR A 318 -13.62 13.28 10.92
C THR A 318 -14.74 14.23 11.35
N TRP A 319 -14.97 14.38 12.65
CA TRP A 319 -15.98 15.29 13.18
C TRP A 319 -15.51 16.04 14.41
N ALA A 320 -16.02 17.26 14.58
CA ALA A 320 -15.91 18.01 15.83
C ALA A 320 -17.12 18.93 16.05
N GLU A 321 -17.41 19.27 17.31
CA GLU A 321 -18.50 20.20 17.64
C GLU A 321 -18.18 21.64 17.16
N ALA A 322 -16.93 22.07 17.24
CA ALA A 322 -16.47 23.41 16.86
C ALA A 322 -14.99 23.42 16.44
N GLY A 323 -14.55 24.53 15.85
CA GLY A 323 -13.18 24.69 15.37
C GLY A 323 -13.00 24.19 13.94
N ALA A 324 -11.74 23.94 13.57
CA ALA A 324 -11.39 23.34 12.30
C ALA A 324 -11.75 21.84 12.32
N VAL A 325 -12.27 21.33 11.22
CA VAL A 325 -12.58 19.90 11.05
C VAL A 325 -12.03 19.45 9.70
N PRO A 326 -10.72 19.17 9.61
CA PRO A 326 -10.11 18.72 8.37
C PRO A 326 -10.39 17.25 8.12
N ALA A 327 -10.64 16.93 6.85
CA ALA A 327 -10.50 15.60 6.28
C ALA A 327 -9.43 15.69 5.19
N LEU A 328 -8.45 14.81 5.26
CA LEU A 328 -7.28 14.82 4.39
C LEU A 328 -7.28 13.58 3.51
N SER A 329 -6.92 13.76 2.25
CA SER A 329 -6.65 12.66 1.33
C SER A 329 -5.43 12.95 0.46
N ALA A 330 -4.77 11.90 0.00
CA ALA A 330 -3.61 11.98 -0.88
C ALA A 330 -3.77 11.09 -2.13
N ALA A 331 -3.30 11.60 -3.27
CA ALA A 331 -3.18 10.86 -4.52
C ALA A 331 -1.90 11.27 -5.26
N GLU A 332 -1.21 10.31 -5.88
CA GLU A 332 -0.10 10.62 -6.80
C GLU A 332 -0.63 11.31 -8.05
N ASN A 333 0.08 12.34 -8.48
CA ASN A 333 -0.23 13.14 -9.67
C ASN A 333 1.03 13.24 -10.53
N CYS A 334 1.19 12.25 -11.42
CA CYS A 334 2.34 12.18 -12.31
C CYS A 334 2.36 13.29 -13.37
N ALA A 335 1.20 13.87 -13.70
CA ALA A 335 1.15 15.00 -14.64
C ALA A 335 1.81 16.26 -14.07
N GLU A 336 1.71 16.47 -12.75
CA GLU A 336 2.32 17.61 -12.05
C GLU A 336 3.62 17.25 -11.31
N GLY A 337 4.07 15.99 -11.38
CA GLY A 337 5.31 15.52 -10.76
C GLY A 337 5.27 15.58 -9.23
N GLY A 338 4.19 15.10 -8.61
CA GLY A 338 4.04 15.21 -7.17
C GLY A 338 2.89 14.41 -6.57
N VAL A 339 2.59 14.70 -5.30
CA VAL A 339 1.46 14.11 -4.57
C VAL A 339 0.47 15.22 -4.25
N ASP A 340 -0.76 15.06 -4.69
CA ASP A 340 -1.87 15.96 -4.37
C ASP A 340 -2.42 15.66 -2.99
N ILE A 341 -2.34 16.65 -2.10
CA ILE A 341 -2.98 16.64 -0.79
C ILE A 341 -4.26 17.45 -0.85
N THR A 342 -5.39 16.77 -0.76
CA THR A 342 -6.71 17.41 -0.72
C THR A 342 -7.18 17.52 0.72
N ALA A 343 -7.44 18.75 1.16
CA ALA A 343 -7.95 19.07 2.48
C ALA A 343 -9.36 19.66 2.39
N VAL A 344 -10.31 19.05 3.10
CA VAL A 344 -11.70 19.54 3.24
C VAL A 344 -11.91 19.98 4.68
N ASN A 345 -12.27 21.25 4.90
CA ASN A 345 -12.55 21.76 6.24
C ASN A 345 -14.01 22.20 6.38
N THR A 346 -14.87 21.33 6.91
CA THR A 346 -16.28 21.68 7.20
C THR A 346 -16.49 22.38 8.55
N GLY A 347 -15.40 22.74 9.23
CA GLY A 347 -15.41 23.44 10.50
C GLY A 347 -15.85 24.91 10.41
N ASP A 348 -15.78 25.62 11.53
CA ASP A 348 -16.05 27.08 11.64
C ASP A 348 -14.80 27.92 11.92
N ALA A 349 -13.62 27.29 11.99
CA ALA A 349 -12.33 27.94 12.12
C ALA A 349 -11.39 27.52 10.97
N PRO A 350 -10.40 28.36 10.61
CA PRO A 350 -9.39 27.97 9.62
C PRO A 350 -8.54 26.80 10.11
N PHE A 351 -8.23 25.87 9.22
CA PHE A 351 -7.26 24.81 9.44
C PHE A 351 -5.92 25.23 8.85
N THR A 352 -4.93 25.44 9.72
CA THR A 352 -3.56 25.78 9.31
C THR A 352 -2.64 24.61 9.59
N PHE A 353 -1.84 24.22 8.61
CA PHE A 353 -0.85 23.15 8.72
C PHE A 353 0.42 23.50 7.96
N GLU A 354 1.53 22.87 8.34
CA GLU A 354 2.80 23.00 7.64
C GLU A 354 3.02 21.79 6.73
N LEU A 355 3.47 22.04 5.50
CA LEU A 355 3.84 21.01 4.53
C LEU A 355 5.07 21.50 3.77
N MET A 356 6.13 20.69 3.73
CA MET A 356 7.40 21.06 3.09
C MET A 356 8.01 22.39 3.57
N GLY A 357 7.86 22.73 4.85
CA GLY A 357 8.38 23.99 5.40
C GLY A 357 7.53 25.23 5.08
N MET A 358 6.36 25.05 4.46
CA MET A 358 5.44 26.12 4.10
C MET A 358 4.13 25.98 4.87
N GLU A 359 3.60 27.11 5.34
CA GLU A 359 2.30 27.18 5.99
C GLU A 359 1.18 27.21 4.95
N HIS A 360 0.20 26.34 5.11
CA HIS A 360 -1.02 26.27 4.31
C HIS A 360 -2.22 26.51 5.21
N THR A 361 -3.18 27.31 4.75
CA THR A 361 -4.43 27.57 5.46
C THR A 361 -5.62 27.23 4.58
N ILE A 362 -6.53 26.42 5.13
CA ILE A 362 -7.82 26.06 4.55
C ILE A 362 -8.92 26.77 5.35
N ALA A 363 -9.65 27.66 4.72
CA ALA A 363 -10.73 28.38 5.37
C ALA A 363 -11.87 27.44 5.81
N ALA A 364 -12.73 27.95 6.69
CA ALA A 364 -13.95 27.25 7.06
C ALA A 364 -14.87 27.06 5.84
N GLY A 365 -15.34 25.84 5.62
CA GLY A 365 -16.17 25.46 4.48
C GLY A 365 -15.40 25.32 3.16
N GLU A 366 -14.07 25.37 3.17
CA GLU A 366 -13.23 25.28 1.97
C GLU A 366 -12.72 23.86 1.73
N THR A 367 -12.64 23.50 0.45
CA THR A 367 -11.84 22.38 -0.05
C THR A 367 -10.70 22.94 -0.87
N ARG A 368 -9.47 22.48 -0.60
CA ARG A 368 -8.28 22.89 -1.34
C ARG A 368 -7.35 21.72 -1.55
N THR A 369 -6.80 21.63 -2.75
CA THR A 369 -5.72 20.70 -3.09
C THR A 369 -4.40 21.45 -3.15
N VAL A 370 -3.37 20.85 -2.56
CA VAL A 370 -1.98 21.33 -2.58
C VAL A 370 -1.12 20.20 -3.13
N THR A 371 -0.47 20.45 -4.26
CA THR A 371 0.50 19.50 -4.82
C THR A 371 1.84 19.65 -4.11
N VAL A 372 2.34 18.55 -3.56
CA VAL A 372 3.69 18.44 -3.04
C VAL A 372 4.60 18.03 -4.19
N PRO A 373 5.46 18.93 -4.71
CA PRO A 373 6.37 18.57 -5.78
C PRO A 373 7.42 17.59 -5.25
N LEU A 374 7.65 16.51 -5.99
CA LEU A 374 8.66 15.52 -5.68
C LEU A 374 9.55 15.31 -6.91
N GLN A 375 10.76 14.80 -6.69
CA GLN A 375 11.57 14.29 -7.79
C GLN A 375 11.11 12.88 -8.13
N GLU A 376 11.41 12.47 -9.37
CA GLU A 376 11.25 11.08 -9.79
C GLU A 376 12.03 10.15 -8.86
N ASP A 377 11.49 8.95 -8.58
CA ASP A 377 12.05 7.96 -7.65
C ASP A 377 12.24 8.44 -6.21
N GLN A 378 11.65 9.58 -5.83
CA GLN A 378 11.77 10.15 -4.50
C GLN A 378 10.77 9.50 -3.55
N ALA A 379 11.30 8.82 -2.54
CA ALA A 379 10.51 8.42 -1.38
C ALA A 379 10.05 9.66 -0.60
N TYR A 380 8.78 9.65 -0.19
CA TYR A 380 8.20 10.67 0.66
C TYR A 380 7.58 10.03 1.91
N ASP A 381 7.68 10.75 3.03
CA ASP A 381 7.09 10.40 4.31
C ASP A 381 6.83 11.71 5.06
N PHE A 382 5.58 12.17 5.04
CA PHE A 382 5.19 13.40 5.73
C PHE A 382 3.93 13.19 6.56
N THR A 383 3.88 13.89 7.69
CA THR A 383 2.76 13.85 8.61
C THR A 383 2.13 15.22 8.71
N ILE A 384 0.82 15.30 8.51
CA ILE A 384 0.02 16.50 8.75
C ILE A 384 -0.69 16.32 10.09
N THR A 385 -0.41 17.21 11.04
CA THR A 385 -1.09 17.24 12.35
C THR A 385 -2.36 18.08 12.28
N GLY A 386 -3.49 17.41 12.44
CA GLY A 386 -4.81 17.99 12.58
C GLY A 386 -5.13 18.50 14.00
N PRO A 387 -6.31 19.12 14.16
CA PRO A 387 -6.84 19.51 15.46
C PRO A 387 -6.86 18.37 16.47
N ALA A 388 -6.75 18.70 17.76
CA ALA A 388 -6.65 17.73 18.86
C ALA A 388 -5.49 16.72 18.74
N GLY A 389 -4.47 17.01 17.92
CA GLY A 389 -3.28 16.16 17.75
C GLY A 389 -3.51 14.91 16.92
N LEU A 390 -4.54 14.90 16.06
CA LEU A 390 -4.76 13.81 15.11
C LEU A 390 -3.65 13.86 14.05
N GLU A 391 -2.88 12.79 13.88
CA GLU A 391 -1.80 12.73 12.88
C GLU A 391 -2.26 11.96 11.65
N HIS A 392 -2.01 12.53 10.47
CA HIS A 392 -2.22 11.88 9.18
C HIS A 392 -0.88 11.73 8.49
N ARG A 393 -0.39 10.50 8.37
CA ARG A 393 0.88 10.19 7.74
C ARG A 393 0.66 9.73 6.30
N PHE A 394 1.46 10.26 5.39
CA PHE A 394 1.45 9.91 3.97
C PHE A 394 2.85 9.46 3.57
N THR A 395 2.95 8.25 3.04
CA THR A 395 4.20 7.62 2.64
C THR A 395 4.09 7.02 1.24
N GLY A 396 5.20 6.91 0.53
CA GLY A 396 5.27 6.30 -0.80
C GLY A 396 6.55 6.66 -1.54
N VAL A 397 6.59 6.33 -2.83
CA VAL A 397 7.65 6.71 -3.78
C VAL A 397 6.95 7.22 -5.03
N LEU A 398 7.34 8.40 -5.51
CA LEU A 398 6.84 8.89 -6.80
C LEU A 398 7.57 8.15 -7.93
N ASP A 399 6.86 7.25 -8.63
CA ASP A 399 7.32 6.45 -9.78
C ASP A 399 6.43 6.76 -11.01
N CYS A 400 6.69 7.91 -11.61
CA CYS A 400 5.94 8.53 -12.69
C CYS A 400 6.62 8.42 -14.05
N ARG A 401 7.81 7.84 -14.14
CA ARG A 401 8.55 7.67 -15.39
C ARG A 401 9.23 6.31 -15.42
N THR A 402 9.34 5.75 -16.62
CA THR A 402 10.23 4.60 -16.82
C THR A 402 11.68 5.10 -16.84
N GLN A 403 12.64 4.27 -16.43
CA GLN A 403 14.05 4.72 -16.48
C GLN A 403 14.53 5.00 -17.92
N ALA A 404 13.88 4.38 -18.93
CA ALA A 404 14.12 4.72 -20.32
C ALA A 404 13.77 6.20 -20.60
N ALA A 405 12.57 6.64 -20.21
CA ALA A 405 12.12 8.01 -20.38
C ALA A 405 12.96 9.02 -19.59
N GLU A 406 13.45 8.67 -18.40
CA GLU A 406 14.37 9.53 -17.64
C GLU A 406 15.73 9.73 -18.33
N SER A 407 16.22 8.69 -18.99
CA SER A 407 17.52 8.69 -19.67
C SER A 407 17.52 9.53 -20.95
N GLU A 408 16.36 9.69 -21.60
CA GLU A 408 16.22 10.59 -22.77
C GLU A 408 16.29 12.07 -22.38
N ASP A 409 15.71 12.43 -21.23
CA ASP A 409 15.75 13.79 -20.69
C ASP A 409 17.12 14.14 -20.08
N THR A 410 17.84 13.13 -19.58
CA THR A 410 19.12 13.30 -18.89
C THR A 410 20.25 12.76 -19.75
N SER A 411 20.90 13.62 -20.53
CA SER A 411 22.12 13.30 -21.32
C SER A 411 23.37 12.96 -20.47
N VAL A 412 23.25 12.07 -19.49
CA VAL A 412 24.31 11.60 -18.60
C VAL A 412 24.25 10.09 -18.51
N SER A 413 25.18 9.41 -19.21
CA SER A 413 25.39 7.95 -19.09
C SER A 413 25.55 7.53 -17.62
N THR A 414 24.56 6.84 -17.08
CA THR A 414 24.68 6.06 -15.86
C THR A 414 25.39 4.75 -16.18
N GLN A 415 26.62 4.60 -15.66
CA GLN A 415 27.29 3.30 -15.67
C GLN A 415 26.63 2.38 -14.64
N THR A 416 25.94 1.35 -15.11
CA THR A 416 25.46 0.24 -14.30
C THR A 416 26.64 -0.61 -13.82
N LEU A 417 26.77 -0.74 -12.49
CA LEU A 417 27.73 -1.65 -11.85
C LEU A 417 27.32 -3.11 -12.10
N THR A 418 28.15 -3.82 -12.86
CA THR A 418 28.02 -5.27 -13.09
C THR A 418 28.33 -6.05 -11.80
N GLU A 419 27.44 -6.98 -11.40
CA GLU A 419 27.74 -8.01 -10.41
C GLU A 419 28.81 -8.99 -10.93
N PRO A 420 29.60 -9.63 -10.05
CA PRO A 420 30.84 -10.30 -10.45
C PRO A 420 30.60 -11.67 -11.08
N THR A 421 31.16 -11.89 -12.26
CA THR A 421 31.26 -13.19 -12.93
C THR A 421 32.17 -14.16 -12.14
N PRO A 422 31.83 -15.46 -12.02
CA PRO A 422 32.65 -16.41 -11.27
C PRO A 422 33.97 -16.72 -12.00
N ALA A 423 35.10 -16.44 -11.35
CA ALA A 423 36.42 -16.71 -11.89
C ALA A 423 36.75 -18.22 -11.89
N THR A 424 37.14 -18.72 -13.07
CA THR A 424 37.66 -20.07 -13.27
C THR A 424 39.04 -20.21 -12.63
N ALA A 425 39.27 -21.33 -11.93
CA ALA A 425 40.51 -21.64 -11.24
C ALA A 425 41.70 -21.86 -12.19
N GLY A 426 42.76 -21.06 -12.03
CA GLY A 426 44.09 -21.28 -12.59
C GLY A 426 45.13 -21.33 -11.46
N ALA A 427 46.00 -22.34 -11.50
CA ALA A 427 47.00 -22.68 -10.48
C ALA A 427 48.26 -21.75 -10.52
N PRO A 428 49.17 -21.82 -9.52
CA PRO A 428 49.76 -20.65 -8.87
C PRO A 428 51.11 -20.19 -9.43
N THR A 429 51.42 -18.90 -9.25
CA THR A 429 52.80 -18.41 -9.14
C THR A 429 52.89 -17.38 -8.02
N GLU A 430 53.96 -17.52 -7.25
CA GLU A 430 54.16 -16.95 -5.93
C GLU A 430 54.40 -15.42 -5.90
N ASP A 431 54.11 -14.88 -4.72
CA ASP A 431 54.73 -13.73 -4.08
C ASP A 431 54.24 -12.32 -4.46
N VAL A 432 53.06 -11.95 -3.95
CA VAL A 432 52.79 -10.57 -3.55
C VAL A 432 52.02 -10.55 -2.22
N ASN A 433 52.68 -10.03 -1.19
CA ASN A 433 52.17 -9.86 0.17
C ASN A 433 51.10 -8.74 0.21
N LEU A 434 49.83 -9.13 0.39
CA LEU A 434 48.65 -8.26 0.37
C LEU A 434 48.28 -7.64 1.74
N ALA A 435 49.18 -7.67 2.73
CA ALA A 435 48.90 -7.12 4.06
C ALA A 435 49.35 -5.66 4.24
N ALA A 436 49.22 -4.81 3.22
CA ALA A 436 49.72 -3.44 3.29
C ALA A 436 48.84 -2.41 2.57
N THR A 437 47.55 -2.30 2.91
CA THR A 437 46.81 -1.03 2.87
C THR A 437 45.54 -1.12 3.72
N GLY A 438 45.43 -0.30 4.77
CA GLY A 438 44.12 0.05 5.36
C GLY A 438 43.87 -0.32 6.82
N SER A 439 44.78 0.00 7.76
CA SER A 439 44.36 0.24 9.16
C SER A 439 44.87 1.59 9.65
N SER A 440 44.07 2.63 9.38
CA SER A 440 44.12 3.88 10.13
C SER A 440 43.61 3.61 11.55
N GLY A 441 44.45 3.92 12.54
CA GLY A 441 44.34 3.45 13.90
C GLY A 441 43.28 4.17 14.74
N THR A 442 42.32 3.40 15.25
CA THR A 442 41.60 3.66 16.53
C THR A 442 40.95 2.38 17.10
N THR A 443 41.49 1.20 16.79
CA THR A 443 40.87 -0.10 17.16
C THR A 443 41.76 -1.01 18.04
N PRO A 444 42.29 -0.55 19.18
CA PRO A 444 42.64 -1.47 20.28
C PRO A 444 41.77 -1.30 21.54
N LEU A 445 40.80 -0.38 21.55
CA LEU A 445 40.03 -0.05 22.77
C LEU A 445 38.68 -0.79 22.91
N ILE A 446 38.20 -1.49 21.88
CA ILE A 446 36.88 -2.17 21.91
C ILE A 446 37.01 -3.69 22.13
N GLY A 447 38.16 -4.30 21.87
CA GLY A 447 38.41 -5.73 22.16
C GLY A 447 38.67 -6.05 23.64
N GLY A 448 39.13 -5.06 24.42
CA GLY A 448 39.48 -5.26 25.84
C GLY A 448 38.28 -5.26 26.81
N VAL A 449 37.16 -4.62 26.44
CA VAL A 449 35.98 -4.48 27.31
C VAL A 449 35.09 -5.73 27.31
N ALA A 450 35.08 -6.49 26.21
CA ALA A 450 34.27 -7.71 26.09
C ALA A 450 34.81 -8.87 26.95
N ILE A 451 36.13 -8.99 27.10
CA ILE A 451 36.75 -10.07 27.90
C ILE A 451 36.59 -9.79 29.41
N GLY A 452 36.60 -8.51 29.83
CA GLY A 452 36.41 -8.14 31.24
C GLY A 452 35.02 -8.46 31.79
N LEU A 453 33.96 -8.23 31.01
CA LEU A 453 32.58 -8.49 31.44
C LEU A 453 32.25 -9.99 31.53
N VAL A 454 32.86 -10.84 30.69
CA VAL A 454 32.69 -12.30 30.76
C VAL A 454 33.34 -12.88 32.03
N VAL A 455 34.50 -12.37 32.44
CA VAL A 455 35.17 -12.80 33.68
C VAL A 455 34.38 -12.37 34.92
N ILE A 456 33.84 -11.14 34.94
CA ILE A 456 33.01 -10.65 36.06
C ILE A 456 31.68 -11.42 36.14
N GLY A 457 31.03 -11.68 35.01
CA GLY A 457 29.80 -12.49 34.94
C GLY A 457 30.02 -13.94 35.39
N GLY A 458 31.15 -14.54 35.02
CA GLY A 458 31.55 -15.89 35.45
C GLY A 458 31.78 -16.00 36.97
N ALA A 459 32.41 -15.00 37.58
CA ALA A 459 32.65 -14.98 39.03
C ALA A 459 31.36 -14.83 39.87
N ALA A 460 30.40 -14.04 39.39
CA ALA A 460 29.11 -13.86 40.06
C ALA A 460 28.27 -15.16 40.06
N LEU A 461 28.26 -15.91 38.96
CA LEU A 461 27.54 -17.19 38.85
C LEU A 461 28.09 -18.26 39.81
N VAL A 462 29.40 -18.30 40.03
CA VAL A 462 30.04 -19.26 40.96
C VAL A 462 29.74 -18.91 42.43
N LEU A 463 29.65 -17.63 42.77
CA LEU A 463 29.29 -17.17 44.13
C LEU A 463 27.80 -17.40 44.46
N VAL A 464 26.91 -17.23 43.49
CA VAL A 464 25.48 -17.54 43.67
C VAL A 464 25.24 -19.05 43.79
N ARG A 465 25.99 -19.88 43.05
CA ARG A 465 25.90 -21.35 43.16
C ARG A 465 26.41 -21.89 44.50
N LYS A 466 27.43 -21.26 45.10
CA LYS A 466 27.92 -21.66 46.43
C LYS A 466 26.96 -21.28 47.57
N ARG A 467 26.17 -20.21 47.42
CA ARG A 467 25.17 -19.80 48.42
C ARG A 467 23.88 -20.63 48.40
N LYS A 468 23.56 -21.31 47.28
CA LYS A 468 22.41 -22.24 47.19
C LYS A 468 22.69 -23.67 47.66
N ALA A 469 23.94 -23.98 48.05
CA ALA A 469 24.34 -25.30 48.54
C ALA A 469 24.54 -25.33 50.08
N GLN A 470 24.13 -24.27 50.78
CA GLN A 470 24.22 -24.15 52.25
C GLN A 470 22.90 -23.71 52.92
N ASP A 471 21.77 -23.80 52.22
CA ASP A 471 20.43 -23.78 52.82
C ASP A 471 19.69 -25.09 52.49
#